data_AF-A0A0S3TFB4-F1
#
_entry.id   AF-A0A0S3TFB4-F1
#
_cell.length_a   1.000
_cell.length_b   1.000
_cell.length_c   1.000
_cell.angle_alpha   90.00
_cell.angle_beta   90.00
_cell.angle_gamma   90.00
#
_symmetry.space_group_name_H-M   'P 1'
#
loop_
_entity.id
_entity.type
_entity.pdbx_description
1 polymer ?
#
loop_
_entity_poly.entity_id
_entity_poly.type
_entity_poly.pdbx_seq_one_letter_code
_entity_poly.pdbx_strand_id
1 'polypeptide(L)' 'SLNWVAAHWTPNSGDKTILQYDDVMKLDFGTHVDGYIVDCAFTVAFNPMFDPLLEASREATNMGIKVHFGKDA' A
#
# COMPACT_ATOMS: atom_id res chain seq x y z
N SER A 1 -1.72 7.14 -2.80
CA SER A 1 -2.02 8.21 -1.81
C SER A 1 -0.82 8.55 -0.94
N LEU A 2 -0.61 9.84 -0.59
CA LEU A 2 0.54 10.31 0.20
C LEU A 2 0.15 10.67 1.64
N ASN A 3 1.04 10.38 2.59
CA ASN A 3 0.98 10.83 3.99
C ASN A 3 -0.36 10.50 4.68
N TRP A 4 -1.05 11.50 5.23
CA TRP A 4 -2.32 11.31 5.94
C TRP A 4 -3.47 10.86 5.04
N VAL A 5 -3.34 10.98 3.71
CA VAL A 5 -4.33 10.44 2.77
C VAL A 5 -4.13 8.93 2.68
N ALA A 6 -5.02 8.16 3.30
CA ALA A 6 -4.87 6.71 3.42
C ALA A 6 -4.99 5.97 2.08
N ALA A 7 -6.02 6.25 1.29
CA ALA A 7 -6.37 5.52 0.06
C ALA A 7 -7.02 6.43 -1.00
N HIS A 8 -7.38 5.86 -2.16
CA HIS A 8 -8.22 6.46 -3.20
C HIS A 8 -7.77 7.80 -3.80
N TRP A 9 -6.50 8.18 -3.65
CA TRP A 9 -5.93 9.31 -4.36
C TRP A 9 -5.07 8.80 -5.50
N THR A 10 -5.38 9.29 -6.70
CA THR A 10 -4.59 9.13 -7.93
C THR A 10 -4.51 10.51 -8.60
N PRO A 11 -3.37 10.90 -9.18
CA PRO A 11 -3.24 12.22 -9.79
C PRO A 11 -4.19 12.37 -10.99
N ASN A 12 -4.83 13.53 -11.08
CA ASN A 12 -5.58 13.94 -12.27
C ASN A 12 -4.70 14.76 -13.22
N SER A 13 -5.21 15.01 -14.43
CA SER A 13 -4.55 15.93 -15.37
C SER A 13 -4.26 17.29 -14.74
N GLY A 14 -3.00 17.73 -14.82
CA GLY A 14 -2.55 19.01 -14.26
C GLY A 14 -2.16 18.97 -12.79
N ASP A 15 -2.25 17.81 -12.13
CA ASP A 15 -1.67 17.61 -10.81
C ASP A 15 -0.14 17.81 -10.86
N LYS A 16 0.39 18.59 -9.91
CA LYS A 16 1.81 18.96 -9.82
C LYS A 16 2.50 18.32 -8.61
N THR A 17 1.83 17.38 -7.96
CA THR A 17 2.36 16.65 -6.80
C THR A 17 3.62 15.90 -7.22
N ILE A 18 4.73 16.17 -6.52
CA ILE A 18 6.00 15.46 -6.68
C ILE A 18 6.25 14.69 -5.40
N LEU A 19 6.56 13.39 -5.53
CA LEU A 19 6.94 12.54 -4.39
C LEU A 19 8.22 13.07 -3.74
N GLN A 20 8.20 13.24 -2.43
CA GLN A 20 9.32 13.74 -1.62
C GLN A 20 10.01 12.62 -0.83
N TYR A 21 11.20 12.91 -0.30
CA TYR A 21 11.97 11.96 0.51
C TYR A 21 11.24 11.50 1.78
N ASP A 22 10.54 12.43 2.45
CA ASP A 22 9.83 12.16 3.71
C ASP A 22 8.38 11.68 3.51
N ASP A 23 7.95 11.42 2.28
CA ASP A 23 6.59 10.94 2.02
C ASP A 23 6.41 9.46 2.37
N VAL A 24 5.24 9.14 2.92
CA VAL A 24 4.75 7.76 3.06
C VAL A 24 3.68 7.50 1.99
N MET A 25 4.11 6.86 0.90
CA MET A 25 3.27 6.58 -0.26
C MET A 25 2.67 5.18 -0.18
N LYS A 26 1.34 5.09 -0.24
CA LYS A 26 0.63 3.82 -0.45
C LYS A 26 0.39 3.67 -1.94
N LEU A 27 1.00 2.65 -2.56
CA LEU A 27 0.73 2.22 -3.93
C LEU A 27 -0.25 1.07 -3.87
N ASP A 28 -1.41 1.28 -4.46
CA ASP A 28 -2.54 0.36 -4.47
C ASP A 28 -3.02 0.27 -5.92
N PHE A 29 -2.97 -0.93 -6.49
CA PHE A 29 -3.34 -1.15 -7.88
C PHE A 29 -3.96 -2.53 -8.06
N GLY A 30 -4.89 -2.60 -9.01
CA GLY A 30 -5.54 -3.84 -9.41
C GLY A 30 -5.22 -4.23 -10.83
N THR A 31 -5.18 -5.53 -11.09
CA THR A 31 -5.18 -6.11 -12.44
C THR A 31 -6.27 -7.16 -12.55
N HIS A 32 -6.67 -7.52 -13.77
CA HIS A 32 -7.64 -8.60 -13.96
C HIS A 32 -7.42 -9.34 -15.28
N VAL A 33 -7.85 -10.61 -15.30
CA VAL A 33 -8.05 -11.42 -16.51
C VAL A 33 -9.48 -11.97 -16.45
N ASP A 34 -10.27 -11.78 -17.50
CA ASP A 34 -11.67 -12.25 -17.57
C ASP A 34 -12.57 -11.86 -16.37
N GLY A 35 -12.26 -10.72 -15.74
CA GLY A 35 -12.98 -10.23 -14.56
C GLY A 35 -12.54 -10.86 -13.23
N TYR A 36 -11.57 -11.79 -13.22
CA TYR A 36 -10.91 -12.25 -12.00
C TYR A 36 -9.89 -11.20 -11.56
N ILE A 37 -10.23 -10.49 -10.47
CA ILE A 37 -9.48 -9.34 -9.97
C ILE A 37 -8.38 -9.80 -9.03
N VAL A 38 -7.19 -9.24 -9.21
CA VAL A 38 -6.13 -9.19 -8.20
C VAL A 38 -6.08 -7.77 -7.67
N ASP A 39 -6.25 -7.62 -6.37
CA ASP A 39 -6.10 -6.38 -5.62
C ASP A 39 -4.89 -6.52 -4.68
N CYS A 40 -3.89 -5.66 -4.84
CA CYS A 40 -2.68 -5.69 -4.03
C CYS A 40 -2.12 -4.28 -3.83
N ALA A 41 -1.60 -4.05 -2.63
CA ALA A 41 -0.99 -2.79 -2.26
C ALA A 41 0.31 -3.00 -1.46
N PHE A 42 1.19 -2.02 -1.54
CA PHE A 42 2.36 -1.89 -0.65
C PHE A 42 2.65 -0.43 -0.34
N THR A 43 3.39 -0.19 0.74
CA THR A 43 3.79 1.16 1.17
C THR A 43 5.28 1.37 0.89
N VAL A 44 5.61 2.56 0.37
CA VAL A 44 6.97 3.02 0.10
C VAL A 44 7.25 4.26 0.96
N ALA A 45 8.40 4.25 1.65
CA ALA A 45 8.96 5.40 2.32
C ALA A 45 10.49 5.35 2.12
N PHE A 46 11.12 6.51 1.86
CA PHE A 46 12.58 6.57 1.70
C PHE A 46 13.29 6.89 3.01
N ASN A 47 12.63 7.65 3.90
CA ASN A 47 13.15 7.93 5.22
C ASN A 47 12.97 6.71 6.16
N PRO A 48 14.06 6.11 6.68
CA PRO A 48 14.00 4.94 7.55
C PRO A 48 13.26 5.15 8.88
N MET A 49 12.98 6.41 9.25
CA MET A 49 12.14 6.73 10.41
C MET A 49 10.77 6.03 10.35
N PHE A 50 10.25 5.74 9.14
CA PHE A 50 8.96 5.10 8.95
C PHE A 50 9.02 3.57 8.92
N ASP A 51 10.21 2.94 8.96
CA ASP A 51 10.34 1.48 8.90
C ASP A 51 9.47 0.76 9.95
N PRO A 52 9.42 1.20 11.24
CA PRO A 52 8.55 0.56 12.22
C PRO A 52 7.05 0.65 11.87
N LEU A 53 6.61 1.72 11.21
CA LEU A 53 5.22 1.89 10.77
C LEU A 53 4.89 0.95 9.61
N LEU A 54 5.79 0.82 8.63
CA LEU A 54 5.62 -0.10 7.51
C LEU A 54 5.62 -1.55 7.98
N GLU A 55 6.51 -1.88 8.92
CA GLU A 55 6.59 -3.22 9.52
C GLU A 55 5.29 -3.59 10.23
N ALA A 56 4.79 -2.71 11.11
CA ALA A 56 3.57 -2.97 11.86
C ALA A 56 2.37 -3.22 10.94
N SER A 57 2.22 -2.44 9.85
CA SER A 57 1.15 -2.67 8.88
C SER A 57 1.32 -4.00 8.13
N ARG A 58 2.54 -4.36 7.75
CA ARG A 58 2.83 -5.61 7.05
C ARG A 58 2.58 -6.83 7.93
N GLU A 59 3.03 -6.80 9.18
CA GLU A 59 2.81 -7.85 10.17
C GLU A 59 1.32 -8.06 10.44
N ALA A 60 0.55 -6.96 10.58
CA ALA A 60 -0.90 -7.04 10.75
C ALA A 60 -1.59 -7.71 9.55
N THR A 61 -1.23 -7.33 8.32
CA THR A 61 -1.77 -7.96 7.09
C THR A 61 -1.41 -9.45 7.03
N ASN A 62 -0.15 -9.80 7.26
CA ASN A 62 0.32 -11.19 7.23
C ASN A 62 -0.35 -12.04 8.32
N MET A 63 -0.58 -11.48 9.51
CA MET A 63 -1.33 -12.15 10.56
C MET A 63 -2.77 -12.40 10.12
N GLY A 64 -3.43 -11.40 9.52
CA GLY A 64 -4.78 -11.54 8.96
C GLY A 64 -4.87 -12.70 7.96
N ILE A 65 -3.94 -12.77 7.01
CA ILE A 65 -3.85 -13.89 6.05
C ILE A 65 -3.71 -15.22 6.79
N LYS A 66 -2.74 -15.31 7.69
CA LYS A 66 -2.40 -16.53 8.43
C LYS A 66 -3.58 -17.08 9.25
N VAL A 67 -4.33 -16.21 9.92
CA VAL A 67 -5.45 -16.65 10.78
C VAL A 67 -6.73 -16.89 10.00
N HIS A 68 -6.89 -16.25 8.83
CA HIS A 68 -8.11 -16.38 8.04
C HIS A 68 -8.08 -17.56 7.05
N PHE A 69 -6.93 -17.82 6.42
CA PHE A 69 -6.82 -18.83 5.36
C PHE A 69 -6.11 -20.13 5.77
N GLY A 70 -5.60 -20.23 7.01
CA GLY A 70 -4.92 -21.43 7.53
C GLY A 70 -3.47 -21.58 7.01
N LYS A 71 -2.75 -22.61 7.48
CA LYS A 71 -1.31 -22.81 7.18
C LYS A 71 -1.00 -23.22 5.72
N ASP A 72 -2.04 -23.49 4.94
CA ASP A 72 -1.93 -24.10 3.61
C ASP A 72 -2.38 -23.14 2.48
N ALA A 73 -2.44 -21.84 2.76
CA ALA A 73 -2.60 -20.78 1.76
C ALA A 73 -1.23 -20.28 1.26
#